data_AF-X0HWB1-F1
#
_entry.id   AF-X0HWB1-F1
#
_cell.length_a   1.000
_cell.length_b   1.000
_cell.length_c   1.000
_cell.angle_alpha   90.00
_cell.angle_beta   90.00
_cell.angle_gamma   90.00
#
_symmetry.space_group_name_H-M   'P 1'
#
loop_
_entity.id
_entity.type
_entity.pdbx_description
1 polymer ?
#
loop_
_entity_poly.entity_id
_entity_poly.type
_entity_poly.pdbx_seq_one_letter_code
_entity_poly.pdbx_strand_id
1 'polypeptide(L)'
;MALNSTQSVLIALINLLPELTYHVFVDNLFSSPDLFRSLRQHGHGATSTARPNCGIYKGLTDAKKADKAGKSGFQCNEIKVILTANNQVNQIAWKYNALVLLLSTVFTGEERCDRWRKTPPTKTLMARPIQRFFSGEPVKLISIPTIAAFYNDEMNHVDRGDQRRSYLGYDHPTRRGAW
;
A
#
# COMPACT_ATOMS: atom_id res chain seq x y z
N MET A 1 14.94 -4.81 -16.65
CA MET A 1 15.59 -3.79 -15.80
C MET A 1 16.06 -4.48 -14.53
N ALA A 2 17.26 -4.15 -14.05
CA ALA A 2 17.77 -4.67 -12.80
C ALA A 2 17.04 -4.02 -11.61
N LEU A 3 16.61 -4.84 -10.65
CA LEU A 3 16.08 -4.35 -9.37
C LEU A 3 17.19 -3.66 -8.58
N ASN A 4 16.83 -2.65 -7.80
CA ASN A 4 17.80 -2.06 -6.86
C ASN A 4 18.11 -3.04 -5.72
N SER A 5 19.24 -2.83 -5.02
CA SER A 5 19.70 -3.71 -3.94
C SER A 5 18.64 -3.94 -2.87
N THR A 6 17.89 -2.90 -2.50
CA THR A 6 16.79 -2.97 -1.53
C THR A 6 15.66 -3.89 -1.98
N GLN A 7 15.29 -3.86 -3.26
CA GLN A 7 14.23 -4.68 -3.84
C GLN A 7 14.66 -6.14 -4.04
N SER A 8 15.93 -6.38 -4.35
CA SER A 8 16.47 -7.74 -4.51
C SER A 8 16.37 -8.58 -3.24
N VAL A 9 16.35 -7.95 -2.06
CA VAL A 9 16.12 -8.63 -0.77
C VAL A 9 14.79 -9.39 -0.79
N LEU A 10 13.72 -8.83 -1.36
CA LEU A 10 12.42 -9.49 -1.38
C LEU A 10 12.44 -10.77 -2.22
N ILE A 11 13.10 -10.74 -3.37
CA ILE A 11 13.26 -11.93 -4.21
C ILE A 11 14.06 -12.99 -3.47
N ALA A 12 15.16 -12.60 -2.82
CA ALA A 12 15.97 -13.51 -2.02
C ALA A 12 15.17 -14.15 -0.87
N LEU A 13 14.35 -13.37 -0.16
CA LEU A 13 13.50 -13.89 0.93
C LEU A 13 12.43 -14.85 0.42
N ILE A 14 11.82 -14.57 -0.72
CA ILE A 14 10.80 -15.45 -1.31
C ILE A 14 11.40 -16.77 -1.76
N ASN A 15 12.62 -16.75 -2.32
CA ASN A 15 13.33 -17.97 -2.71
C ASN A 15 13.71 -18.88 -1.51
N LEU A 16 13.60 -18.39 -0.27
CA LEU A 16 13.77 -19.22 0.94
C LEU A 16 12.47 -19.91 1.36
N LEU A 17 11.33 -19.55 0.78
CA LEU A 17 10.05 -20.18 1.06
C LEU A 17 9.90 -21.47 0.23
N PRO A 18 9.04 -22.41 0.67
CA PRO A 18 8.66 -23.56 -0.14
C PRO A 18 8.20 -23.17 -1.56
N GLU A 19 8.38 -24.07 -2.53
CA GLU A 19 7.97 -23.82 -3.92
C GLU A 19 6.45 -23.79 -4.06
N LEU A 20 5.86 -22.60 -3.85
CA LEU A 20 4.43 -22.33 -3.95
C LEU A 20 4.18 -20.91 -4.52
N THR A 21 2.95 -20.65 -4.94
CA THR A 21 2.52 -19.30 -5.31
C THR A 21 2.10 -18.52 -4.07
N TYR A 22 2.81 -17.43 -3.79
CA TYR A 22 2.51 -16.53 -2.69
C TYR A 22 1.83 -15.23 -3.16
N HIS A 23 1.01 -14.66 -2.27
CA HIS A 23 0.56 -13.28 -2.35
C HIS A 23 1.36 -12.44 -1.35
N VAL A 24 2.29 -11.64 -1.85
CA VAL A 24 3.24 -10.88 -1.05
C VAL A 24 2.70 -9.47 -0.80
N PHE A 25 2.62 -9.08 0.47
CA PHE A 25 2.30 -7.73 0.90
C PHE A 25 3.59 -7.00 1.26
N VAL A 26 3.80 -5.84 0.63
CA VAL A 26 5.09 -5.15 0.67
C VAL A 26 4.92 -3.72 1.16
N ASP A 27 5.87 -3.23 1.95
CA ASP A 27 5.90 -1.83 2.37
C ASP A 27 6.22 -0.89 1.19
N ASN A 28 5.77 0.36 1.32
CA ASN A 28 5.99 1.41 0.33
C ASN A 28 7.47 1.71 0.05
N LEU A 29 8.40 1.35 0.95
CA LEU A 29 9.84 1.52 0.77
C LEU A 29 10.39 0.68 -0.40
N PHE A 30 9.87 -0.53 -0.57
CA PHE A 30 10.34 -1.47 -1.60
C PHE A 30 9.53 -1.37 -2.90
N SER A 31 8.34 -0.79 -2.81
CA SER A 31 7.33 -0.79 -3.85
C SER A 31 7.82 -0.13 -5.14
N SER A 32 7.73 -0.85 -6.26
CA SER A 32 7.88 -0.30 -7.60
C SER A 32 7.17 -1.19 -8.63
N PRO A 33 6.75 -0.64 -9.79
CA PRO A 33 6.19 -1.45 -10.86
C PRO A 33 7.15 -2.54 -11.37
N ASP A 34 8.45 -2.29 -11.37
CA ASP A 34 9.45 -3.27 -11.85
C ASP A 34 9.62 -4.45 -10.89
N LEU A 35 9.60 -4.20 -9.57
CA LEU A 35 9.57 -5.27 -8.56
C LEU A 35 8.32 -6.14 -8.72
N PHE A 36 7.17 -5.50 -8.88
CA PHE A 36 5.89 -6.19 -9.01
C PHE A 36 5.84 -7.04 -10.29
N ARG A 37 6.41 -6.51 -11.38
CA ARG A 37 6.63 -7.27 -12.61
C ARG A 37 7.49 -8.51 -12.37
N SER A 38 8.62 -8.34 -11.68
CA SER A 38 9.53 -9.45 -11.36
C SER A 38 8.83 -10.51 -10.53
N LEU A 39 8.13 -10.14 -9.46
CA LEU A 39 7.37 -11.07 -8.62
C LEU A 39 6.35 -11.86 -9.43
N ARG A 40 5.64 -11.20 -10.34
CA ARG A 40 4.69 -11.87 -11.24
C ARG A 40 5.38 -12.85 -12.20
N GLN A 41 6.54 -12.49 -12.73
CA GLN A 41 7.34 -13.37 -13.59
C GLN A 41 7.85 -14.61 -12.84
N HIS A 42 8.06 -14.51 -11.53
CA HIS A 42 8.41 -15.64 -10.65
C HIS A 42 7.16 -16.40 -10.14
N GLY A 43 5.97 -16.09 -10.64
CA GLY A 43 4.74 -16.81 -10.28
C GLY A 43 4.11 -16.35 -8.97
N HIS A 44 4.40 -15.13 -8.50
CA HIS A 44 3.86 -14.58 -7.26
C HIS A 44 2.98 -13.35 -7.49
N GLY A 45 1.92 -13.25 -6.68
CA GLY A 45 1.08 -12.06 -6.57
C GLY A 45 1.71 -11.04 -5.60
N ALA A 46 1.50 -9.75 -5.84
CA ALA A 46 1.99 -8.70 -4.97
C ALA A 46 0.97 -7.57 -4.80
N THR A 47 0.91 -7.01 -3.59
CA THR A 47 0.12 -5.80 -3.28
C THR A 47 0.90 -4.89 -2.36
N SER A 48 0.90 -3.59 -2.63
CA SER A 48 1.50 -2.60 -1.73
C SER A 48 0.87 -1.23 -1.83
N THR A 49 1.14 -0.39 -0.81
CA THR A 49 1.04 1.06 -0.98
C THR A 49 2.28 1.59 -1.67
N ALA A 50 2.15 2.70 -2.37
CA ALA A 50 3.22 3.19 -3.22
C ALA A 50 3.50 4.67 -3.04
N ARG A 51 4.79 5.04 -3.18
CA ARG A 51 5.23 6.43 -3.09
C ARG A 51 5.13 7.11 -4.45
N PRO A 52 4.91 8.43 -4.52
CA PRO A 52 4.83 9.13 -5.80
C PRO A 52 6.13 9.05 -6.63
N ASN A 53 7.27 8.80 -5.99
CA ASN A 53 8.58 8.72 -6.63
C ASN A 53 9.01 7.28 -7.00
N CYS A 54 8.12 6.28 -6.92
CA CYS A 54 8.47 4.88 -7.20
C CYS A 54 8.27 4.42 -8.66
N GLY A 55 8.19 5.36 -9.60
CA GLY A 55 7.98 5.04 -11.02
C GLY A 55 6.51 4.83 -11.42
N ILE A 56 5.56 5.36 -10.65
CA ILE A 56 4.13 5.35 -10.99
C ILE A 56 3.81 6.37 -12.09
N TYR A 57 2.74 6.11 -12.84
CA TYR A 57 2.14 6.98 -13.84
C TYR A 57 2.03 8.43 -13.33
N LYS A 58 2.63 9.34 -14.09
CA LYS A 58 2.79 10.75 -13.72
C LYS A 58 1.47 11.42 -13.33
N GLY A 59 0.37 11.12 -14.03
CA GLY A 59 -0.93 11.70 -13.72
C GLY A 59 -1.46 11.30 -12.32
N LEU A 60 -1.16 10.10 -11.83
CA LEU A 60 -1.53 9.70 -10.46
C LEU A 60 -0.64 10.39 -9.43
N THR A 61 0.66 10.53 -9.74
CA THR A 61 1.62 11.26 -8.91
C THR A 61 1.25 12.74 -8.78
N ASP A 62 0.82 13.38 -9.86
CA ASP A 62 0.40 14.78 -9.86
C ASP A 62 -0.90 14.97 -9.09
N ALA A 63 -1.88 14.07 -9.26
CA ALA A 63 -3.10 14.06 -8.45
C ALA A 63 -2.80 13.91 -6.95
N LYS A 64 -1.84 13.04 -6.59
CA LYS A 64 -1.40 12.83 -5.19
C LYS A 64 -0.71 14.06 -4.61
N LYS A 65 0.05 14.81 -5.40
CA LYS A 65 0.63 16.09 -4.99
C LYS A 65 -0.45 17.15 -4.79
N ALA A 66 -1.37 17.28 -5.74
CA ALA A 66 -2.48 18.24 -5.69
C ALA A 66 -3.47 17.93 -4.55
N ASP A 67 -3.56 16.66 -4.12
CA ASP A 67 -4.42 16.24 -3.01
C ASP A 67 -4.14 17.00 -1.71
N LYS A 68 -2.88 17.34 -1.43
CA LYS A 68 -2.50 18.12 -0.24
C LYS A 68 -3.25 19.45 -0.15
N ALA A 69 -3.54 20.07 -1.28
CA ALA A 69 -4.32 21.30 -1.40
C ALA A 69 -5.85 21.06 -1.51
N GLY A 70 -6.30 19.81 -1.38
CA GLY A 70 -7.69 19.41 -1.61
C GLY A 70 -8.11 19.41 -3.09
N LYS A 71 -7.14 19.40 -4.02
CA LYS A 71 -7.35 19.56 -5.47
C LYS A 71 -6.95 18.31 -6.26
N SER A 72 -7.11 17.12 -5.69
CA SER A 72 -6.78 15.87 -6.39
C SER A 72 -7.67 15.63 -7.62
N GLY A 73 -8.87 16.20 -7.65
CA GLY A 73 -9.88 15.95 -8.70
C GLY A 73 -10.69 14.67 -8.47
N PHE A 74 -10.46 13.97 -7.35
CA PHE A 74 -11.18 12.76 -6.97
C PHE A 74 -12.29 13.07 -5.97
N GLN A 75 -13.43 12.42 -6.17
CA GLN A 75 -14.49 12.30 -5.19
C GLN A 75 -14.12 11.33 -4.08
N CYS A 76 -14.84 11.40 -2.97
CA CYS A 76 -14.65 10.44 -1.89
C CYS A 76 -14.97 9.02 -2.37
N ASN A 77 -14.10 8.08 -2.02
CA ASN A 77 -14.19 6.66 -2.32
C ASN A 77 -14.05 6.30 -3.81
N GLU A 78 -13.68 7.27 -4.64
CA GLU A 78 -13.37 7.09 -6.05
C GLU A 78 -12.05 6.35 -6.24
N ILE A 79 -12.00 5.51 -7.28
CA ILE A 79 -10.83 4.73 -7.68
C ILE A 79 -10.51 5.06 -9.13
N LYS A 80 -9.21 5.22 -9.41
CA LYS A 80 -8.69 5.25 -10.78
C LYS A 80 -7.59 4.22 -10.92
N VAL A 81 -7.69 3.39 -11.95
CA VAL A 81 -6.72 2.34 -12.25
C VAL A 81 -6.03 2.67 -13.56
N ILE A 82 -4.70 2.56 -13.58
CA ILE A 82 -3.87 2.70 -14.77
C ILE A 82 -2.96 1.48 -14.86
N LEU A 83 -3.06 0.72 -15.94
CA LEU A 83 -2.13 -0.36 -16.24
C LEU A 83 -0.75 0.20 -16.59
N THR A 84 0.31 -0.50 -16.20
CA THR A 84 1.65 -0.24 -16.77
C THR A 84 1.64 -0.50 -18.28
N ALA A 85 2.58 0.09 -19.02
CA ALA A 85 2.63 -0.03 -20.49
C ALA A 85 2.68 -1.49 -21.01
N ASN A 86 3.15 -2.41 -20.18
CA ASN A 86 3.21 -3.84 -20.47
C ASN A 86 2.00 -4.64 -19.94
N ASN A 87 0.97 -3.97 -19.40
CA ASN A 87 -0.25 -4.54 -18.84
C ASN A 87 -0.06 -5.59 -17.73
N GLN A 88 1.06 -5.55 -17.00
CA GLN A 88 1.38 -6.54 -15.97
C GLN A 88 1.14 -6.06 -14.53
N VAL A 89 1.04 -4.75 -14.29
CA VAL A 89 0.86 -4.20 -12.95
C VAL A 89 -0.22 -3.10 -12.97
N ASN A 90 -1.16 -3.19 -12.04
CA ASN A 90 -2.18 -2.18 -11.82
C ASN A 90 -1.66 -1.09 -10.89
N GLN A 91 -1.73 0.15 -11.35
CA GLN A 91 -1.39 1.34 -10.59
C GLN A 91 -2.70 2.03 -10.20
N ILE A 92 -3.00 1.99 -8.90
CA ILE A 92 -4.32 2.33 -8.40
C ILE A 92 -4.21 3.58 -7.54
N ALA A 93 -5.05 4.57 -7.82
CA ALA A 93 -5.28 5.70 -6.94
C ALA A 93 -6.67 5.58 -6.32
N TRP A 94 -6.74 5.63 -5.00
CA TRP A 94 -8.01 5.59 -4.27
C TRP A 94 -8.12 6.79 -3.34
N LYS A 95 -9.23 7.53 -3.44
CA LYS A 95 -9.46 8.68 -2.58
C LYS A 95 -10.26 8.31 -1.34
N TYR A 96 -9.63 8.42 -0.18
CA TYR A 96 -10.31 8.35 1.12
C TYR A 96 -10.07 9.66 1.89
N ASN A 97 -9.51 9.59 3.09
CA ASN A 97 -9.05 10.76 3.85
C ASN A 97 -7.96 11.54 3.08
N ALA A 98 -7.02 10.80 2.50
CA ALA A 98 -6.06 11.29 1.52
C ALA A 98 -6.17 10.42 0.26
N LEU A 99 -5.66 10.90 -0.87
CA LEU A 99 -5.47 10.07 -2.05
C LEU A 99 -4.39 9.04 -1.72
N VAL A 100 -4.66 7.75 -1.82
CA VAL A 100 -3.71 6.66 -1.56
C VAL A 100 -3.31 6.07 -2.92
N LEU A 101 -2.01 5.81 -3.09
CA LEU A 101 -1.49 5.10 -4.26
C LEU A 101 -1.19 3.66 -3.86
N LEU A 102 -1.60 2.72 -4.69
CA LEU A 102 -1.41 1.29 -4.50
C LEU A 102 -0.86 0.69 -5.78
N LEU A 103 -0.10 -0.39 -5.64
CA LEU A 103 0.32 -1.27 -6.73
C LEU A 103 -0.24 -2.66 -6.47
N SER A 104 -0.71 -3.33 -7.52
CA SER A 104 -1.08 -4.74 -7.42
C SER A 104 -0.89 -5.49 -8.73
N THR A 105 -0.54 -6.78 -8.61
CA THR A 105 -0.62 -7.75 -9.71
C THR A 105 -1.79 -8.71 -9.57
N VAL A 106 -2.52 -8.64 -8.45
CA VAL A 106 -3.61 -9.55 -8.09
C VAL A 106 -4.97 -8.89 -8.27
N PHE A 107 -5.12 -7.66 -7.78
CA PHE A 107 -6.38 -6.93 -7.82
C PHE A 107 -6.48 -6.06 -9.06
N THR A 108 -7.65 -6.05 -9.69
CA THR A 108 -7.99 -5.10 -10.75
C THR A 108 -8.16 -3.69 -10.20
N GLY A 109 -8.57 -3.57 -8.93
CA GLY A 109 -8.86 -2.31 -8.26
C GLY A 109 -10.35 -1.95 -8.27
N GLU A 110 -11.17 -2.71 -9.01
CA GLU A 110 -12.63 -2.54 -9.03
C GLU A 110 -13.32 -3.36 -7.94
N GLU A 111 -12.66 -4.41 -7.43
CA GLU A 111 -13.20 -5.25 -6.38
C GLU A 111 -13.49 -4.41 -5.14
N ARG A 112 -14.68 -4.59 -4.56
CA ARG A 112 -15.08 -3.89 -3.35
C ARG A 112 -15.55 -4.85 -2.27
N CYS A 113 -15.38 -4.43 -1.01
CA CYS A 113 -15.93 -5.11 0.14
C CYS A 113 -16.47 -4.10 1.14
N ASP A 114 -17.56 -4.45 1.82
CA ASP A 114 -18.18 -3.59 2.81
C ASP A 114 -17.42 -3.64 4.13
N ARG A 115 -17.09 -2.46 4.67
CA ARG A 115 -16.43 -2.30 5.96
C ARG A 115 -17.07 -1.18 6.76
N TRP A 116 -17.31 -1.43 8.04
CA TRP A 116 -17.65 -0.37 8.98
C TRP A 116 -16.45 0.54 9.19
N ARG A 117 -16.64 1.85 9.00
CA ARG A 117 -15.58 2.85 9.11
C ARG A 117 -16.01 3.98 10.02
N LYS A 118 -15.08 4.42 10.86
CA LYS A 118 -15.23 5.63 11.67
C LYS A 118 -14.90 6.86 10.84
N THR A 119 -15.62 7.94 11.09
CA THR A 119 -15.34 9.24 10.49
C THR A 119 -13.96 9.71 10.90
N PRO A 120 -13.07 10.02 9.95
CA PRO A 120 -11.76 10.56 10.28
C PRO A 120 -11.89 11.88 11.05
N PRO A 121 -11.19 12.07 12.18
CA PRO A 121 -11.25 13.33 12.95
C PRO A 121 -10.49 14.47 12.26
N THR A 122 -9.74 14.17 11.21
CA THR A 122 -8.84 15.10 10.51
C THR A 122 -9.61 16.20 9.80
N LYS A 123 -9.24 17.48 10.03
CA LYS A 123 -9.85 18.68 9.40
C LYS A 123 -9.04 19.28 8.25
N THR A 124 -8.13 18.50 7.65
CA THR A 124 -7.29 18.98 6.54
C THR A 124 -8.09 19.17 5.26
N LEU A 125 -7.57 19.98 4.32
CA LEU A 125 -8.22 20.23 3.03
C LEU A 125 -8.49 18.94 2.26
N MET A 126 -7.54 18.00 2.27
CA MET A 126 -7.68 16.69 1.63
C MET A 126 -8.77 15.82 2.25
N ALA A 127 -9.11 16.01 3.52
CA ALA A 127 -10.13 15.25 4.23
C ALA A 127 -11.57 15.73 3.96
N ARG A 128 -11.75 16.92 3.38
CA ARG A 128 -13.09 17.49 3.13
C ARG A 128 -14.04 16.56 2.35
N PRO A 129 -13.60 15.84 1.30
CA PRO A 129 -14.47 14.91 0.58
C PRO A 129 -15.01 13.79 1.49
N ILE A 130 -14.17 13.18 2.33
CA ILE A 130 -14.60 12.10 3.23
C ILE A 130 -15.53 12.65 4.33
N GLN A 131 -15.28 13.86 4.85
CA GLN A 131 -16.18 14.47 5.84
C GLN A 131 -17.58 14.72 5.27
N ARG A 132 -17.67 15.24 4.03
CA ARG A 132 -18.94 15.42 3.33
C ARG A 132 -19.64 14.08 3.11
N PHE A 133 -18.89 13.05 2.70
CA PHE A 133 -19.43 11.70 2.49
C PHE A 133 -20.05 11.09 3.76
N PHE A 134 -19.45 11.32 4.93
CA PHE A 134 -20.02 10.88 6.21
C PHE A 134 -21.19 11.74 6.69
N SER A 135 -21.31 13.00 6.24
CA SER A 135 -22.45 13.88 6.55
C SER A 135 -22.77 14.00 8.06
N GLY A 136 -21.75 13.92 8.92
CA GLY A 136 -21.90 13.99 10.37
C GLY A 136 -22.16 12.66 11.07
N GLU A 137 -22.41 11.57 10.34
CA GLU A 137 -22.46 10.22 10.91
C GLU A 137 -21.08 9.87 11.51
N PRO A 138 -20.97 9.33 12.74
CA PRO A 138 -19.69 8.97 13.35
C PRO A 138 -19.11 7.66 12.80
N VAL A 139 -19.99 6.77 12.34
CA VAL A 139 -19.67 5.45 11.80
C VAL A 139 -20.59 5.17 10.62
N LYS A 140 -20.04 4.63 9.54
CA LYS A 140 -20.79 4.32 8.31
C LYS A 140 -20.31 3.01 7.71
N LEU A 141 -21.23 2.22 7.17
CA LEU A 141 -20.89 1.05 6.34
C LEU A 141 -20.54 1.56 4.95
N ILE A 142 -19.32 1.28 4.50
CA ILE A 142 -18.80 1.78 3.22
C ILE A 142 -18.26 0.61 2.43
N SER A 143 -18.68 0.51 1.18
CA SER A 143 -18.05 -0.37 0.20
C SER A 143 -16.71 0.24 -0.20
N ILE A 144 -15.59 -0.33 0.25
CA ILE A 144 -14.22 0.17 -0.02
C ILE A 144 -13.50 -0.78 -1.00
N PRO A 145 -12.44 -0.32 -1.70
CA PRO A 145 -11.64 -1.23 -2.52
C PRO A 145 -11.12 -2.41 -1.71
N THR A 146 -11.33 -3.63 -2.21
CA THR A 146 -10.87 -4.88 -1.58
C THR A 146 -9.35 -4.87 -1.41
N ILE A 147 -8.61 -4.35 -2.40
CA ILE A 147 -7.16 -4.15 -2.29
C ILE A 147 -6.75 -3.36 -1.04
N ALA A 148 -7.49 -2.30 -0.69
CA ALA A 148 -7.19 -1.47 0.48
C ALA A 148 -7.56 -2.18 1.78
N ALA A 149 -8.64 -2.98 1.78
CA ALA A 149 -9.01 -3.80 2.92
C ALA A 149 -7.94 -4.88 3.18
N PHE A 150 -7.61 -5.68 2.16
CA PHE A 150 -6.61 -6.74 2.25
C PHE A 150 -5.24 -6.22 2.65
N TYR A 151 -4.79 -5.10 2.09
CA TYR A 151 -3.51 -4.50 2.50
C TYR A 151 -3.49 -4.17 4.01
N ASN A 152 -4.58 -3.61 4.55
CA ASN A 152 -4.64 -3.27 5.98
C ASN A 152 -4.71 -4.52 6.88
N ASP A 153 -5.38 -5.57 6.41
CA ASP A 153 -5.53 -6.82 7.16
C ASP A 153 -4.18 -7.59 7.24
N GLU A 154 -3.39 -7.57 6.15
CA GLU A 154 -2.19 -8.41 5.98
C GLU A 154 -0.85 -7.71 6.27
N MET A 155 -0.73 -6.39 6.19
CA MET A 155 0.59 -5.73 6.26
C MET A 155 1.29 -5.80 7.61
N ASN A 156 0.55 -5.92 8.71
CA ASN A 156 1.10 -5.73 10.05
C ASN A 156 1.75 -6.99 10.65
N HIS A 157 1.98 -8.05 9.87
CA HIS A 157 2.51 -9.31 10.39
C HIS A 157 3.96 -9.18 10.90
N VAL A 158 4.82 -8.45 10.19
CA VAL A 158 6.22 -8.21 10.61
C VAL A 158 6.26 -7.37 11.89
N ASP A 159 5.52 -6.25 11.92
CA ASP A 159 5.44 -5.36 13.09
C ASP A 159 4.89 -6.08 14.33
N ARG A 160 3.90 -6.96 14.16
CA ARG A 160 3.39 -7.81 15.26
C ARG A 160 4.47 -8.76 15.80
N GLY A 161 5.31 -9.31 14.91
CA GLY A 161 6.44 -10.16 15.30
C GLY A 161 7.46 -9.38 16.13
N ASP A 162 7.83 -8.18 15.66
CA ASP A 162 8.75 -7.29 16.37
C ASP A 162 8.18 -6.83 17.73
N GLN A 163 6.89 -6.49 17.77
CA GLN A 163 6.20 -6.13 19.00
C GLN A 163 6.24 -7.27 20.05
N ARG A 164 6.05 -8.52 19.61
CA ARG A 164 6.17 -9.69 20.51
C ARG A 164 7.59 -9.88 21.01
N ARG A 165 8.59 -9.65 20.16
CA ARG A 165 10.00 -9.75 20.55
C ARG A 165 10.37 -8.67 21.57
N SER A 166 9.98 -7.42 21.33
CA SER A 166 10.28 -6.31 22.24
C SER A 166 9.62 -6.46 23.60
N TYR A 167 8.40 -7.01 23.66
CA TYR A 167 7.72 -7.31 24.92
C TYR A 167 8.51 -8.27 25.83
N LEU A 168 9.23 -9.24 25.25
CA LEU A 168 10.00 -10.22 26.01
C LEU A 168 11.33 -9.67 26.55
N GLY A 169 11.79 -8.51 26.07
CA GLY A 169 12.87 -7.75 26.69
C GLY A 169 14.24 -8.44 26.74
N TYR A 170 14.53 -9.35 25.79
CA TYR A 170 15.81 -10.08 25.74
C TYR A 170 17.02 -9.22 25.30
N ASP A 171 16.78 -7.97 24.89
CA ASP A 171 17.86 -7.09 24.45
C ASP A 171 18.58 -6.50 25.67
N HIS A 172 19.87 -6.82 25.81
CA HIS A 172 20.72 -6.31 26.87
C HIS A 172 21.80 -5.36 26.32
N PRO A 173 22.08 -4.23 27.00
CA PRO A 173 23.17 -3.34 26.63
C PRO A 173 24.50 -4.10 26.60
N THR A 174 25.10 -4.22 25.41
CA THR A 174 26.40 -4.87 25.25
C THR A 174 27.45 -3.81 24.95
N ARG A 175 28.44 -3.65 25.83
CA ARG A 175 29.61 -2.80 25.55
C ARG A 175 30.64 -3.62 24.79
N ARG A 176 30.75 -3.37 23.48
CA ARG A 176 31.91 -3.80 22.69
C ARG A 176 32.96 -2.70 22.85
N GLY A 177 33.90 -2.88 23.79
CA GLY A 177 34.90 -1.87 24.16
C GLY A 177 35.79 -1.42 22.99
N ALA A 178 36.63 -0.41 23.24
CA ALA A 178 37.70 -0.02 22.32
C ALA A 178 38.77 -1.11 22.31
N TRP A 179 39.18 -1.53 21.11
CA TRP A 179 40.24 -2.50 20.85
C TRP A 179 41.57 -2.07 21.48
#